data_AF-A0A353EEM0-F1
#
_entry.id   AF-A0A353EEM0-F1
#
_cell.length_a   1.000
_cell.length_b   1.000
_cell.length_c   1.000
_cell.angle_alpha   90.00
_cell.angle_beta   90.00
_cell.angle_gamma   90.00
#
_symmetry.space_group_name_H-M   'P 1'
#
loop_
_entity.id
_entity.type
_entity.pdbx_description
1 polymer ?
#
loop_
_entity_poly.entity_id
_entity_poly.type
_entity_poly.pdbx_seq_one_letter_code
_entity_poly.pdbx_strand_id
1 'polypeptide(L)'
;MSDTVELAQESQQEAVAQSASFLDMAVEATKSSENNLVEQLLKGLSNAAVDGAVVWDKNVTRTLKKAQSAVDQMISQQLNEIMHNEAFQKLEGSWRGLQHLVDNTETGSNLSIKMFDMKKLELHKDLTRAVEFDQSQMFKKIYESEFGTPGGKPYGVMIGDYEFSNHPQDLDILEGMAGIGAASFCPFLTAPAPGLFDLESWDDLTQQRDLETLFGGKRHIQWRAFRKSDDAKFVVMTLPRVLARKAYGKDTMPVESFQYEEIPAGEYPSTKDFCWHNSAYALGACLTNAFAQYGWCTAIRGSEGGGKIDNLPVHTYIGKDGDQEVVCPSEVLMTERRSTELDKLGFMPLSNFKDERFSVFFGGETVQQAPRFDDEEASENAQISARLPYILATSRVAHYLKVIARPMIGKNIETAEIERDLQKWIMGYVNTNEKSGHAARAERPFRNAKIMVEPVPGQAGAYQAVAYLQPWLQMESLTASLRTVARIPEGS
;
A
#
# COMPACT_ATOMS: atom_id res chain seq x y z
N MET A 1 -9.10 -70.45 -18.92
CA MET A 1 -8.96 -69.22 -18.09
C MET A 1 -7.67 -69.24 -17.26
N SER A 2 -7.02 -70.40 -17.09
CA SER A 2 -5.69 -70.55 -16.48
C SER A 2 -4.56 -70.13 -17.44
N ASP A 3 -4.62 -70.58 -18.69
CA ASP A 3 -3.49 -70.44 -19.64
C ASP A 3 -3.32 -68.99 -20.13
N THR A 4 -4.40 -68.19 -20.15
CA THR A 4 -4.35 -66.76 -20.45
C THR A 4 -3.80 -65.91 -19.30
N VAL A 5 -3.79 -66.41 -18.06
CA VAL A 5 -3.22 -65.73 -16.90
C VAL A 5 -1.73 -66.03 -16.79
N GLU A 6 -1.30 -67.26 -17.11
CA GLU A 6 0.13 -67.64 -17.19
C GLU A 6 0.86 -66.88 -18.31
N LEU A 7 0.28 -66.75 -19.50
CA LEU A 7 0.87 -65.96 -20.60
C LEU A 7 0.97 -64.44 -20.29
N ALA A 8 0.04 -63.91 -19.48
CA ALA A 8 0.08 -62.53 -19.01
C ALA A 8 1.15 -62.32 -17.91
N GLN A 9 1.40 -63.33 -17.08
CA GLN A 9 2.44 -63.31 -16.07
C GLN A 9 3.84 -63.52 -16.66
N GLU A 10 3.99 -64.38 -17.66
CA GLU A 10 5.25 -64.57 -18.39
C GLU A 10 5.64 -63.32 -19.19
N SER A 11 4.68 -62.65 -19.86
CA SER A 11 4.96 -61.39 -20.55
C SER A 11 5.27 -60.22 -19.61
N GLN A 12 4.68 -60.18 -18.41
CA GLN A 12 5.08 -59.25 -17.36
C GLN A 12 6.47 -59.56 -16.78
N GLN A 13 6.82 -60.83 -16.59
CA GLN A 13 8.15 -61.23 -16.11
C GLN A 13 9.25 -60.99 -17.15
N GLU A 14 8.98 -61.20 -18.44
CA GLU A 14 9.90 -60.87 -19.53
C GLU A 14 10.11 -59.35 -19.68
N ALA A 15 9.05 -58.54 -19.51
CA ALA A 15 9.17 -57.08 -19.54
C ALA A 15 10.00 -56.53 -18.36
N VAL A 16 9.87 -57.14 -17.17
CA VAL A 16 10.65 -56.79 -15.97
C VAL A 16 12.11 -57.28 -16.08
N ALA A 17 12.34 -58.43 -16.71
CA ALA A 17 13.70 -58.94 -16.94
C ALA A 17 14.45 -58.14 -18.03
N GLN A 18 13.75 -57.69 -19.08
CA GLN A 18 14.32 -56.82 -20.10
C GLN A 18 14.67 -55.44 -19.54
N SER A 19 13.81 -54.84 -18.71
CA SER A 19 14.11 -53.54 -18.09
C SER A 19 15.33 -53.60 -17.16
N ALA A 20 15.50 -54.68 -16.40
CA ALA A 20 16.71 -54.93 -15.59
C ALA A 20 17.98 -55.04 -16.45
N SER A 21 17.90 -55.74 -17.60
CA SER A 21 19.02 -55.89 -18.55
C SER A 21 19.45 -54.56 -19.20
N PHE A 22 18.50 -53.68 -19.51
CA PHE A 22 18.80 -52.34 -20.03
C PHE A 22 19.41 -51.40 -18.99
N LEU A 23 19.01 -51.54 -17.72
CA LEU A 23 19.59 -50.80 -16.60
C LEU A 23 21.06 -51.18 -16.40
N ASP A 24 21.37 -52.48 -16.41
CA ASP A 24 22.75 -52.96 -16.25
C ASP A 24 23.66 -52.48 -17.38
N MET A 25 23.17 -52.48 -18.64
CA MET A 25 23.91 -51.92 -19.79
C MET A 25 24.13 -50.40 -19.68
N ALA A 26 23.18 -49.65 -19.15
CA ALA A 26 23.29 -48.19 -19.01
C ALA A 26 24.27 -47.78 -17.88
N VAL A 27 24.29 -48.55 -16.79
CA VAL A 27 25.23 -48.38 -15.67
C VAL A 27 26.66 -48.70 -16.10
N GLU A 28 26.86 -49.71 -16.98
CA GLU A 28 28.19 -50.04 -17.51
C GLU A 28 28.78 -48.95 -18.44
N ALA A 29 27.91 -48.21 -19.14
CA ALA A 29 28.29 -47.16 -20.08
C ALA A 29 28.70 -45.83 -19.41
N THR A 30 28.38 -45.62 -18.12
CA THR A 30 28.61 -44.38 -17.38
C THR A 30 29.67 -44.55 -16.28
N LYS A 31 30.90 -44.88 -16.68
CA LYS A 31 32.04 -45.01 -15.75
C LYS A 31 32.67 -43.65 -15.39
N SER A 32 32.00 -42.87 -14.55
CA SER A 32 32.66 -41.91 -13.63
C SER A 32 31.68 -41.36 -12.61
N SER A 33 32.02 -41.54 -11.33
CA SER A 33 31.59 -40.80 -10.12
C SER A 33 30.07 -40.68 -9.88
N GLU A 34 29.60 -41.35 -8.81
CA GLU A 34 28.21 -41.43 -8.31
C GLU A 34 27.27 -42.50 -8.93
N ASN A 35 27.72 -43.76 -8.96
CA ASN A 35 26.91 -44.91 -9.41
C ASN A 35 25.50 -44.99 -8.79
N ASN A 36 25.30 -44.55 -7.53
CA ASN A 36 24.02 -44.64 -6.84
C ASN A 36 22.99 -43.59 -7.32
N LEU A 37 23.44 -42.36 -7.62
CA LEU A 37 22.57 -41.32 -8.16
C LEU A 37 22.15 -41.65 -9.60
N VAL A 38 23.09 -42.13 -10.41
CA VAL A 38 22.83 -42.53 -11.80
C VAL A 38 21.86 -43.72 -11.85
N GLU A 39 22.01 -44.70 -10.95
CA GLU A 39 21.07 -45.83 -10.86
C GLU A 39 19.65 -45.39 -10.44
N GLN A 40 19.54 -44.45 -9.49
CA GLN A 40 18.25 -43.89 -9.07
C GLN A 40 17.58 -43.09 -10.21
N LEU A 41 18.35 -42.29 -10.94
CA LEU A 41 17.85 -41.52 -12.08
C LEU A 41 17.40 -42.42 -13.23
N LEU A 42 18.15 -43.49 -13.52
CA LEU A 42 17.80 -44.48 -14.54
C LEU A 42 16.54 -45.28 -14.14
N LYS A 43 16.41 -45.67 -12.87
CA LYS A 43 15.19 -46.30 -12.33
C LYS A 43 13.97 -45.38 -12.41
N GLY A 44 14.14 -44.09 -12.09
CA GLY A 44 13.09 -43.09 -12.22
C GLY A 44 12.63 -42.94 -13.68
N LEU A 45 13.59 -42.89 -14.61
CA LEU A 45 13.31 -42.80 -16.05
C LEU A 45 12.60 -44.06 -16.58
N SER A 46 13.05 -45.25 -16.18
CA SER A 46 12.44 -46.51 -16.62
C SER A 46 11.00 -46.63 -16.14
N ASN A 47 10.72 -46.24 -14.89
CA ASN A 47 9.36 -46.26 -14.35
C ASN A 47 8.45 -45.25 -15.07
N ALA A 48 8.93 -44.03 -15.30
CA ALA A 48 8.17 -43.01 -16.04
C ALA A 48 7.89 -43.41 -17.50
N ALA A 49 8.78 -44.20 -18.12
CA ALA A 49 8.56 -44.76 -19.45
C ALA A 49 7.51 -45.88 -19.45
N VAL A 50 7.48 -46.72 -18.40
CA VAL A 50 6.49 -47.80 -18.22
C VAL A 50 5.09 -47.25 -17.95
N ASP A 51 4.97 -46.15 -17.19
CA ASP A 51 3.70 -45.48 -16.89
C ASP A 51 3.11 -44.72 -18.10
N GLY A 52 3.78 -44.73 -19.25
CA GLY A 52 3.27 -44.13 -20.49
C GLY A 52 3.38 -42.59 -20.54
N ALA A 53 4.04 -41.96 -19.56
CA ALA A 53 4.20 -40.51 -19.49
C ALA A 53 5.20 -39.96 -20.55
N VAL A 54 6.00 -40.83 -21.18
CA VAL A 54 7.08 -40.43 -22.08
C VAL A 54 7.00 -41.18 -23.41
N VAL A 55 6.68 -40.47 -24.50
CA VAL A 55 6.73 -41.03 -25.87
C VAL A 55 8.17 -41.03 -26.37
N TRP A 56 8.69 -42.22 -26.64
CA TRP A 56 10.05 -42.42 -27.15
C TRP A 56 10.23 -41.79 -28.54
N ASP A 57 11.27 -40.97 -28.70
CA ASP A 57 11.72 -40.40 -29.98
C ASP A 57 13.12 -40.99 -30.27
N LYS A 58 13.53 -41.06 -31.54
CA LYS A 58 14.87 -41.53 -31.92
C LYS A 58 15.99 -40.67 -31.32
N ASN A 59 15.66 -39.43 -30.93
CA ASN A 59 16.57 -38.53 -30.24
C ASN A 59 16.29 -38.52 -28.73
N VAL A 60 17.08 -39.28 -27.96
CA VAL A 60 16.96 -39.42 -26.49
C VAL A 60 16.99 -38.07 -25.78
N THR A 61 17.79 -37.11 -26.25
CA THR A 61 17.85 -35.76 -25.69
C THR A 61 16.52 -35.02 -25.80
N ARG A 62 15.76 -35.24 -26.88
CA ARG A 62 14.43 -34.65 -27.06
C ARG A 62 13.40 -35.29 -26.15
N THR A 63 13.49 -36.61 -25.95
CA THR A 63 12.65 -37.35 -25.00
C THR A 63 12.90 -36.89 -23.56
N LEU A 64 14.17 -36.74 -23.15
CA LEU A 64 14.54 -36.22 -21.84
C LEU A 64 14.03 -34.79 -21.62
N LYS A 65 14.21 -33.88 -22.59
CA LYS A 65 13.68 -32.51 -22.49
C LYS A 65 12.16 -32.45 -22.38
N LYS A 66 11.44 -33.33 -23.09
CA LYS A 66 9.98 -33.45 -22.97
C LYS A 66 9.57 -33.95 -21.58
N ALA A 67 10.25 -34.95 -21.06
CA ALA A 67 10.01 -35.46 -19.71
C ALA A 67 10.29 -34.38 -18.64
N GLN A 68 11.41 -33.67 -18.77
CA GLN A 68 11.72 -32.52 -17.90
C GLN A 68 10.62 -31.45 -17.96
N SER A 69 10.21 -31.05 -19.16
CA SER A 69 9.15 -30.05 -19.33
C SER A 69 7.81 -30.50 -18.74
N ALA A 70 7.48 -31.79 -18.81
CA ALA A 70 6.26 -32.32 -18.19
C ALA A 70 6.34 -32.27 -16.66
N VAL A 71 7.50 -32.63 -16.08
CA VAL A 71 7.75 -32.52 -14.64
C VAL A 71 7.70 -31.05 -14.19
N ASP A 72 8.37 -30.15 -14.92
CA ASP A 72 8.37 -28.72 -14.65
C ASP A 72 6.93 -28.16 -14.70
N GLN A 73 6.10 -28.61 -15.63
CA GLN A 73 4.69 -28.23 -15.71
C GLN A 73 3.89 -28.74 -14.50
N MET A 74 4.09 -29.99 -14.07
CA MET A 74 3.43 -30.54 -12.88
C MET A 74 3.83 -29.80 -11.61
N ILE A 75 5.12 -29.49 -11.46
CA ILE A 75 5.64 -28.72 -10.32
C ILE A 75 5.08 -27.29 -10.37
N SER A 76 5.05 -26.66 -11.54
CA SER A 76 4.51 -25.30 -11.72
C SER A 76 3.04 -25.24 -11.32
N GLN A 77 2.22 -26.21 -11.76
CA GLN A 77 0.81 -26.30 -11.38
C GLN A 77 0.65 -26.43 -9.86
N GLN A 78 1.41 -27.34 -9.24
CA GLN A 78 1.33 -27.54 -7.79
C GLN A 78 1.81 -26.31 -7.01
N LEU A 79 2.85 -25.62 -7.49
CA LEU A 79 3.37 -24.41 -6.87
C LEU A 79 2.38 -23.24 -7.03
N ASN A 80 1.70 -23.13 -8.17
CA ASN A 80 0.63 -22.15 -8.38
C ASN A 80 -0.48 -22.33 -7.34
N GLU A 81 -0.94 -23.56 -7.10
CA GLU A 81 -1.96 -23.83 -6.07
C GLU A 81 -1.52 -23.37 -4.66
N ILE A 82 -0.22 -23.52 -4.35
CA ILE A 82 0.34 -23.11 -3.05
C ILE A 82 0.45 -21.58 -2.99
N MET A 83 1.03 -20.95 -4.01
CA MET A 83 1.31 -19.51 -4.00
C MET A 83 0.07 -18.66 -4.23
N HIS A 84 -0.92 -19.18 -4.97
CA HIS A 84 -2.20 -18.50 -5.21
C HIS A 84 -3.23 -18.80 -4.12
N ASN A 85 -2.84 -19.50 -3.05
CA ASN A 85 -3.67 -19.63 -1.86
C ASN A 85 -3.85 -18.27 -1.18
N GLU A 86 -5.09 -17.89 -0.87
CA GLU A 86 -5.42 -16.58 -0.27
C GLU A 86 -4.63 -16.27 1.01
N ALA A 87 -4.36 -17.28 1.86
CA ALA A 87 -3.60 -17.08 3.08
C ALA A 87 -2.12 -16.78 2.80
N PHE A 88 -1.55 -17.44 1.80
CA PHE A 88 -0.16 -17.21 1.38
C PHE A 88 -0.03 -15.87 0.67
N GLN A 89 -0.91 -15.56 -0.28
CA GLN A 89 -0.89 -14.27 -0.99
C GLN A 89 -1.05 -13.09 -0.05
N LYS A 90 -1.91 -13.19 0.97
CA LYS A 90 -2.05 -12.14 1.98
C LYS A 90 -0.75 -11.94 2.75
N LEU A 91 -0.11 -13.02 3.19
CA LEU A 91 1.17 -12.95 3.90
C LEU A 91 2.28 -12.39 3.00
N GLU A 92 2.39 -12.89 1.76
CA GLU A 92 3.35 -12.44 0.77
C GLU A 92 3.15 -10.95 0.44
N GLY A 93 1.91 -10.53 0.20
CA GLY A 93 1.54 -9.14 -0.08
C GLY A 93 1.91 -8.20 1.07
N SER A 94 1.63 -8.57 2.31
CA SER A 94 2.02 -7.80 3.49
C SER A 94 3.54 -7.62 3.60
N TRP A 95 4.30 -8.71 3.50
CA TRP A 95 5.76 -8.67 3.61
C TRP A 95 6.43 -7.97 2.44
N ARG A 96 5.93 -8.14 1.22
CA ARG A 96 6.43 -7.43 0.04
C ARG A 96 6.07 -5.96 0.06
N GLY A 97 4.88 -5.60 0.57
CA GLY A 97 4.51 -4.21 0.80
C GLY A 97 5.44 -3.52 1.81
N LEU A 98 5.75 -4.21 2.92
CA LEU A 98 6.74 -3.74 3.88
C LEU A 98 8.14 -3.64 3.26
N GLN A 99 8.56 -4.63 2.47
CA GLN A 99 9.81 -4.59 1.73
C GLN A 99 9.85 -3.38 0.79
N HIS A 100 8.77 -3.13 0.03
CA HIS A 100 8.67 -1.96 -0.83
C HIS A 100 8.84 -0.66 -0.04
N LEU A 101 8.21 -0.53 1.13
CA LEU A 101 8.40 0.64 1.98
C LEU A 101 9.87 0.78 2.43
N VAL A 102 10.49 -0.30 2.90
CA VAL A 102 11.88 -0.28 3.40
C VAL A 102 12.88 0.03 2.29
N ASP A 103 12.76 -0.61 1.14
CA ASP A 103 13.68 -0.45 0.00
C ASP A 103 13.60 0.96 -0.61
N ASN A 104 12.43 1.61 -0.54
CA ASN A 104 12.22 2.98 -1.04
C ASN A 104 12.36 4.06 0.05
N THR A 105 12.82 3.70 1.26
CA THR A 105 12.99 4.65 2.35
C THR A 105 14.47 4.83 2.70
N GLU A 106 14.96 6.07 2.66
CA GLU A 106 16.28 6.44 3.17
C GLU A 106 16.27 6.48 4.72
N THR A 107 16.40 5.31 5.34
CA THR A 107 16.47 5.21 6.81
C THR A 107 17.79 5.79 7.33
N GLY A 108 17.73 6.49 8.46
CA GLY A 108 18.87 7.18 9.05
C GLY A 108 18.61 7.65 10.47
N SER A 109 19.39 8.61 10.97
CA SER A 109 19.19 9.16 12.31
C SER A 109 17.84 9.86 12.48
N ASN A 110 17.32 10.44 11.40
CA ASN A 110 16.12 11.27 11.39
C ASN A 110 14.86 10.52 10.94
N LEU A 111 15.01 9.35 10.32
CA LEU A 111 13.92 8.55 9.76
C LEU A 111 14.09 7.11 10.20
N SER A 112 13.12 6.61 10.98
CA SER A 112 13.08 5.24 11.47
C SER A 112 11.71 4.61 11.19
N ILE A 113 11.71 3.38 10.69
CA ILE A 113 10.51 2.56 10.55
C ILE A 113 10.46 1.60 11.76
N LYS A 114 9.33 1.55 12.47
CA LYS A 114 9.09 0.57 13.52
C LYS A 114 7.95 -0.35 13.10
N MET A 115 8.20 -1.65 13.09
CA MET A 115 7.21 -2.67 12.77
C MET A 115 6.58 -3.20 14.06
N PHE A 116 5.26 -3.37 14.05
CA PHE A 116 4.52 -4.04 15.11
C PHE A 116 3.52 -5.00 14.47
N ASP A 117 3.74 -6.31 14.69
CA ASP A 117 2.85 -7.35 14.20
C ASP A 117 1.63 -7.49 15.12
N MET A 118 0.45 -7.36 14.54
CA MET A 118 -0.83 -7.51 15.22
C MET A 118 -1.89 -7.93 14.20
N LYS A 119 -2.78 -8.84 14.61
CA LYS A 119 -3.94 -9.19 13.76
C LYS A 119 -5.04 -8.15 13.93
N LYS A 120 -5.79 -7.86 12.85
CA LYS A 120 -6.96 -6.96 12.88
C LYS A 120 -7.96 -7.30 14.00
N LEU A 121 -8.21 -8.58 14.24
CA LEU A 121 -9.11 -9.05 15.30
C LEU A 121 -8.56 -8.77 16.72
N GLU A 122 -7.24 -8.79 16.90
CA GLU A 122 -6.60 -8.46 18.16
C GLU A 122 -6.63 -6.96 18.42
N LEU A 123 -6.43 -6.15 17.37
CA LEU A 123 -6.60 -4.70 17.42
C LEU A 123 -8.03 -4.32 17.85
N HIS A 124 -9.04 -4.93 17.25
CA HIS A 124 -10.44 -4.75 17.66
C HIS A 124 -10.63 -5.08 19.15
N LYS A 125 -10.14 -6.24 19.60
CA LYS A 125 -10.27 -6.66 21.00
C LYS A 125 -9.57 -5.70 21.97
N ASP A 126 -8.43 -5.13 21.60
CA ASP A 126 -7.72 -4.15 22.42
C ASP A 126 -8.54 -2.86 22.57
N LEU A 127 -9.05 -2.33 21.46
CA LEU A 127 -9.84 -1.10 21.43
C LEU A 127 -11.19 -1.25 22.15
N THR A 128 -11.92 -2.35 21.94
CA THR A 128 -13.23 -2.57 22.58
C THR A 128 -13.12 -2.95 24.06
N ARG A 129 -11.99 -3.51 24.51
CA ARG A 129 -11.79 -3.87 25.93
C ARG A 129 -11.50 -2.65 26.79
N ALA A 130 -10.90 -1.62 26.22
CA ALA A 130 -10.67 -0.37 26.90
C ALA A 130 -12.00 0.39 27.08
N VAL A 131 -12.18 1.04 28.23
CA VAL A 131 -13.38 1.87 28.48
C VAL A 131 -13.36 3.11 27.59
N GLU A 132 -12.17 3.67 27.40
CA GLU A 132 -11.87 4.78 26.50
C GLU A 132 -10.61 4.44 25.69
N PHE A 133 -10.47 5.05 24.52
CA PHE A 133 -9.37 4.73 23.59
C PHE A 133 -7.98 5.00 24.19
N ASP A 134 -7.88 5.94 25.13
CA ASP A 134 -6.65 6.35 25.81
C ASP A 134 -6.11 5.29 26.80
N GLN A 135 -6.92 4.29 27.16
CA GLN A 135 -6.51 3.19 28.03
C GLN A 135 -6.08 1.93 27.26
N SER A 136 -6.23 1.93 25.93
CA SER A 136 -5.85 0.82 25.04
C SER A 136 -4.35 0.58 25.05
N GLN A 137 -3.91 -0.66 24.79
CA GLN A 137 -2.47 -0.95 24.65
C GLN A 137 -1.88 -0.22 23.44
N MET A 138 -2.67 -0.04 22.39
CA MET A 138 -2.25 0.70 21.21
C MET A 138 -1.93 2.17 21.55
N PHE A 139 -2.80 2.83 22.32
CA PHE A 139 -2.53 4.20 22.80
C PHE A 139 -1.28 4.28 23.66
N LYS A 140 -1.06 3.34 24.58
CA LYS A 140 0.16 3.31 25.41
C LYS A 140 1.44 3.20 24.59
N LYS A 141 1.41 2.42 23.50
CA LYS A 141 2.57 2.23 22.62
C LYS A 141 2.86 3.46 21.76
N ILE A 142 1.83 4.12 21.24
CA ILE A 142 1.99 5.27 20.34
C ILE A 142 2.18 6.56 21.14
N TYR A 143 1.27 6.84 22.06
CA TYR A 143 1.24 8.06 22.83
C TYR A 143 2.18 7.96 24.03
N GLU A 144 1.88 7.13 25.03
CA GLU A 144 2.59 7.18 26.32
C GLU A 144 4.08 6.86 26.17
N SER A 145 4.43 5.81 25.44
CA SER A 145 5.82 5.34 25.32
C SER A 145 6.73 6.31 24.56
N GLU A 146 6.16 7.19 23.71
CA GLU A 146 6.94 8.10 22.86
C GLU A 146 6.47 9.55 23.03
N PHE A 147 5.35 9.93 22.40
CA PHE A 147 4.91 11.33 22.38
C PHE A 147 4.65 11.90 23.78
N GLY A 148 4.16 11.10 24.73
CA GLY A 148 3.90 11.43 26.12
C GLY A 148 5.14 11.37 27.03
N THR A 149 6.13 10.54 26.69
CA THR A 149 7.35 10.36 27.50
C THR A 149 8.42 11.43 27.20
N PRO A 150 9.01 12.08 28.22
CA PRO A 150 10.16 12.97 28.04
C PRO A 150 11.34 12.26 27.38
N GLY A 151 11.88 12.83 26.30
CA GLY A 151 12.97 12.21 25.52
C GLY A 151 12.51 11.16 24.50
N GLY A 152 11.21 10.86 24.44
CA GLY A 152 10.63 10.01 23.39
C GLY A 152 10.67 10.65 22.00
N LYS A 153 10.57 9.82 20.96
CA LYS A 153 10.56 10.22 19.56
C LYS A 153 9.15 10.01 19.00
N PRO A 154 8.35 11.08 18.81
CA PRO A 154 6.96 10.93 18.39
C PRO A 154 6.86 10.31 17.00
N TYR A 155 5.84 9.45 16.83
CA TYR A 155 5.54 8.83 15.54
C TYR A 155 4.89 9.85 14.60
N GLY A 156 5.38 9.93 13.36
CA GLY A 156 4.83 10.84 12.35
C GLY A 156 3.56 10.32 11.71
N VAL A 157 3.54 9.04 11.35
CA VAL A 157 2.44 8.37 10.66
C VAL A 157 2.36 6.92 11.12
N MET A 158 1.15 6.36 11.10
CA MET A 158 0.88 4.93 11.28
C MET A 158 0.41 4.34 9.96
N ILE A 159 0.98 3.19 9.57
CA ILE A 159 0.51 2.42 8.41
C ILE A 159 -0.15 1.16 8.94
N GLY A 160 -1.45 1.04 8.70
CA GLY A 160 -2.23 -0.15 9.00
C GLY A 160 -2.43 -0.99 7.75
N ASP A 161 -1.74 -2.12 7.69
CA ASP A 161 -1.89 -3.13 6.64
C ASP A 161 -3.17 -3.96 6.82
N TYR A 162 -4.29 -3.24 6.80
CA TYR A 162 -5.63 -3.76 6.97
C TYR A 162 -6.52 -3.21 5.86
N GLU A 163 -7.64 -3.90 5.68
CA GLU A 163 -8.68 -3.50 4.76
C GLU A 163 -9.98 -3.37 5.52
N PHE A 164 -10.62 -2.22 5.42
CA PHE A 164 -11.82 -1.90 6.18
C PHE A 164 -13.06 -1.93 5.29
N SER A 165 -14.04 -2.71 5.70
CA SER A 165 -15.37 -2.83 5.08
C SER A 165 -16.39 -1.98 5.83
N ASN A 166 -17.65 -2.01 5.39
CA ASN A 166 -18.77 -1.37 6.10
C ASN A 166 -19.28 -2.20 7.31
N HIS A 167 -18.50 -3.18 7.79
CA HIS A 167 -18.87 -3.98 8.95
C HIS A 167 -18.72 -3.16 10.25
N PRO A 168 -19.63 -3.27 11.24
CA PRO A 168 -19.54 -2.48 12.48
C PRO A 168 -18.20 -2.60 13.21
N GLN A 169 -17.63 -3.81 13.31
CA GLN A 169 -16.31 -4.03 13.92
C GLN A 169 -15.19 -3.25 13.22
N ASP A 170 -15.30 -3.03 11.90
CA ASP A 170 -14.31 -2.28 11.14
C ASP A 170 -14.42 -0.79 11.46
N LEU A 171 -15.64 -0.28 11.62
CA LEU A 171 -15.90 1.10 12.02
C LEU A 171 -15.44 1.37 13.45
N ASP A 172 -15.66 0.43 14.39
CA ASP A 172 -15.18 0.55 15.78
C ASP A 172 -13.65 0.68 15.84
N ILE A 173 -12.93 -0.09 15.01
CA ILE A 173 -11.46 0.02 14.90
C ILE A 173 -11.07 1.39 14.33
N LEU A 174 -11.75 1.84 13.27
CA LEU A 174 -11.45 3.13 12.64
C LEU A 174 -11.69 4.31 13.59
N GLU A 175 -12.77 4.27 14.37
CA GLU A 175 -13.07 5.25 15.42
C GLU A 175 -11.98 5.26 16.50
N GLY A 176 -11.59 4.08 17.00
CA GLY A 176 -10.52 3.98 18.00
C GLY A 176 -9.17 4.47 17.47
N MET A 177 -8.80 4.09 16.25
CA MET A 177 -7.54 4.53 15.62
C MET A 177 -7.56 6.01 15.26
N ALA A 178 -8.71 6.56 14.86
CA ALA A 178 -8.88 7.99 14.62
C ALA A 178 -8.64 8.79 15.91
N GLY A 179 -9.23 8.36 17.03
CA GLY A 179 -9.02 9.00 18.34
C GLY A 179 -7.56 8.94 18.80
N ILE A 180 -6.90 7.79 18.62
CA ILE A 180 -5.46 7.65 18.92
C ILE A 180 -4.63 8.56 18.00
N GLY A 181 -4.95 8.62 16.71
CA GLY A 181 -4.28 9.49 15.74
C GLY A 181 -4.44 10.97 16.07
N ALA A 182 -5.64 11.37 16.49
CA ALA A 182 -5.92 12.74 16.92
C ALA A 182 -5.16 13.14 18.18
N ALA A 183 -5.12 12.26 19.19
CA ALA A 183 -4.40 12.52 20.43
C ALA A 183 -2.87 12.58 20.23
N SER A 184 -2.32 11.72 19.37
CA SER A 184 -0.88 11.62 19.11
C SER A 184 -0.38 12.47 17.94
N PHE A 185 -1.27 13.16 17.23
CA PHE A 185 -0.97 13.85 15.97
C PHE A 185 -0.26 12.93 14.98
N CYS A 186 -0.82 11.74 14.78
CA CYS A 186 -0.23 10.68 13.98
C CYS A 186 -1.30 10.08 13.05
N PRO A 187 -1.40 10.52 11.78
CA PRO A 187 -2.41 10.00 10.87
C PRO A 187 -2.24 8.49 10.62
N PHE A 188 -3.37 7.79 10.57
CA PHE A 188 -3.49 6.36 10.27
C PHE A 188 -3.84 6.15 8.80
N LEU A 189 -2.89 5.56 8.06
CA LEU A 189 -2.99 5.24 6.65
C LEU A 189 -3.37 3.78 6.49
N THR A 190 -4.39 3.49 5.72
CA THR A 190 -4.88 2.12 5.52
C THR A 190 -5.59 1.99 4.17
N ALA A 191 -6.23 0.85 3.90
CA ALA A 191 -7.00 0.63 2.69
C ALA A 191 -8.47 0.31 2.99
N PRO A 192 -9.40 0.65 2.07
CA PRO A 192 -10.74 0.10 2.11
C PRO A 192 -10.73 -1.35 1.58
N ALA A 193 -11.70 -2.15 2.01
CA ALA A 193 -12.02 -3.43 1.39
C ALA A 193 -13.06 -3.22 0.27
N PRO A 194 -13.16 -4.11 -0.74
CA PRO A 194 -14.23 -4.07 -1.75
C PRO A 194 -15.64 -3.98 -1.13
N GLY A 195 -15.85 -4.67 -0.01
CA GLY A 195 -17.12 -4.66 0.72
C GLY A 195 -17.54 -3.30 1.30
N LEU A 196 -16.64 -2.31 1.41
CA LEU A 196 -17.03 -0.93 1.74
C LEU A 196 -17.84 -0.29 0.60
N PHE A 197 -17.58 -0.70 -0.63
CA PHE A 197 -18.24 -0.25 -1.85
C PHE A 197 -19.40 -1.19 -2.28
N ASP A 198 -19.85 -2.09 -1.39
CA ASP A 198 -20.78 -3.18 -1.73
C ASP A 198 -20.30 -4.02 -2.94
N LEU A 199 -18.98 -4.16 -3.12
CA LEU A 199 -18.35 -4.95 -4.18
C LEU A 199 -17.78 -6.26 -3.63
N GLU A 200 -17.72 -7.29 -4.47
CA GLU A 200 -17.01 -8.55 -4.18
C GLU A 200 -15.54 -8.46 -4.60
N SER A 201 -15.25 -7.85 -5.75
CA SER A 201 -13.90 -7.59 -6.26
C SER A 201 -13.72 -6.12 -6.63
N TRP A 202 -12.47 -5.66 -6.65
CA TRP A 202 -12.12 -4.34 -7.15
C TRP A 202 -12.35 -4.18 -8.66
N ASP A 203 -12.35 -5.28 -9.43
CA ASP A 203 -12.59 -5.26 -10.88
C ASP A 203 -13.95 -4.61 -11.25
N ASP A 204 -14.95 -4.78 -10.36
CA ASP A 204 -16.31 -4.26 -10.54
C ASP A 204 -16.43 -2.75 -10.31
N LEU A 205 -15.40 -2.11 -9.74
CA LEU A 205 -15.41 -0.67 -9.45
C LEU A 205 -15.60 0.16 -10.72
N THR A 206 -15.07 -0.32 -11.85
CA THR A 206 -15.22 0.36 -13.15
C THR A 206 -16.68 0.41 -13.61
N GLN A 207 -17.49 -0.58 -13.26
CA GLN A 207 -18.87 -0.75 -13.73
C GLN A 207 -19.89 0.12 -12.96
N GLN A 208 -19.54 0.58 -11.75
CA GLN A 208 -20.47 1.28 -10.84
C GLN A 208 -20.77 2.71 -11.26
N ARG A 209 -21.93 3.03 -11.84
CA ARG A 209 -22.17 4.36 -12.44
C ARG A 209 -21.96 5.57 -11.52
N ASP A 210 -22.34 5.48 -10.24
CA ASP A 210 -22.29 6.60 -9.31
C ASP A 210 -21.98 6.13 -7.88
N LEU A 211 -20.78 6.48 -7.40
CA LEU A 211 -20.32 6.15 -6.06
C LEU A 211 -20.95 7.06 -4.98
N GLU A 212 -21.33 8.30 -5.32
CA GLU A 212 -21.93 9.22 -4.33
C GLU A 212 -23.30 8.70 -3.87
N THR A 213 -24.11 8.22 -4.82
CA THR A 213 -25.41 7.61 -4.51
C THR A 213 -25.26 6.34 -3.67
N LEU A 214 -24.26 5.51 -3.96
CA LEU A 214 -23.97 4.28 -3.20
C LEU A 214 -23.73 4.59 -1.71
N PHE A 215 -22.80 5.51 -1.42
CA PHE A 215 -22.50 5.92 -0.04
C PHE A 215 -23.64 6.71 0.62
N GLY A 216 -24.66 7.14 -0.13
CA GLY A 216 -25.91 7.70 0.40
C GLY A 216 -26.89 6.65 0.95
N GLY A 217 -26.67 5.36 0.65
CA GLY A 217 -27.54 4.25 1.05
C GLY A 217 -27.67 4.05 2.57
N LYS A 218 -28.66 3.25 3.00
CA LYS A 218 -28.87 2.96 4.43
C LYS A 218 -27.75 2.12 5.05
N ARG A 219 -27.05 1.32 4.25
CA ARG A 219 -25.93 0.49 4.71
C ARG A 219 -24.80 1.34 5.30
N HIS A 220 -24.50 2.48 4.68
CA HIS A 220 -23.39 3.36 5.08
C HIS A 220 -23.76 4.44 6.10
N ILE A 221 -24.85 4.27 6.87
CA ILE A 221 -25.25 5.28 7.89
C ILE A 221 -24.13 5.48 8.91
N GLN A 222 -23.55 4.38 9.41
CA GLN A 222 -22.47 4.43 10.39
C GLN A 222 -21.19 5.00 9.77
N TRP A 223 -20.80 4.57 8.57
CA TRP A 223 -19.69 5.16 7.82
C TRP A 223 -19.83 6.67 7.64
N ARG A 224 -21.01 7.16 7.22
CA ARG A 224 -21.26 8.60 7.10
C ARG A 224 -21.21 9.33 8.45
N ALA A 225 -21.62 8.69 9.53
CA ALA A 225 -21.50 9.26 10.87
C ALA A 225 -20.03 9.39 11.26
N PHE A 226 -19.22 8.34 11.03
CA PHE A 226 -17.78 8.36 11.25
C PHE A 226 -17.09 9.47 10.44
N ARG A 227 -17.39 9.61 9.14
CA ARG A 227 -16.84 10.68 8.28
C ARG A 227 -17.13 12.10 8.78
N LYS A 228 -18.22 12.30 9.52
CA LYS A 228 -18.59 13.61 10.09
C LYS A 228 -17.87 13.90 11.41
N SER A 229 -17.23 12.90 12.01
CA SER A 229 -16.42 13.10 13.21
C SER A 229 -15.21 13.99 12.91
N ASP A 230 -14.76 14.76 13.91
CA ASP A 230 -13.56 15.59 13.76
C ASP A 230 -12.29 14.73 13.69
N ASP A 231 -12.26 13.61 14.41
CA ASP A 231 -11.10 12.72 14.47
C ASP A 231 -10.88 11.95 13.15
N ALA A 232 -11.90 11.84 12.30
CA ALA A 232 -11.81 11.15 11.01
C ALA A 232 -10.76 11.77 10.06
N LYS A 233 -10.34 13.02 10.32
CA LYS A 233 -9.26 13.67 9.57
C LYS A 233 -7.90 12.99 9.75
N PHE A 234 -7.72 12.23 10.83
CA PHE A 234 -6.51 11.45 11.06
C PHE A 234 -6.57 10.07 10.41
N VAL A 235 -7.59 9.75 9.61
CA VAL A 235 -7.66 8.48 8.87
C VAL A 235 -7.62 8.75 7.37
N VAL A 236 -6.78 8.00 6.67
CA VAL A 236 -6.65 8.06 5.21
C VAL A 236 -6.76 6.66 4.66
N MET A 237 -7.59 6.52 3.63
CA MET A 237 -7.82 5.25 2.94
C MET A 237 -7.32 5.32 1.50
N THR A 238 -6.28 4.56 1.19
CA THR A 238 -5.68 4.49 -0.14
C THR A 238 -6.22 3.30 -0.94
N LEU A 239 -6.45 3.50 -2.23
CA LEU A 239 -6.93 2.45 -3.14
C LEU A 239 -6.49 2.73 -4.59
N PRO A 240 -6.45 1.74 -5.48
CA PRO A 240 -6.57 0.30 -5.22
C PRO A 240 -5.26 -0.28 -4.65
N ARG A 241 -5.13 -1.61 -4.57
CA ARG A 241 -3.86 -2.25 -4.23
C ARG A 241 -2.86 -2.16 -5.39
N VAL A 242 -1.57 -2.33 -5.06
CA VAL A 242 -0.45 -2.19 -5.99
C VAL A 242 0.25 -3.54 -6.18
N LEU A 243 0.75 -3.79 -7.38
CA LEU A 243 1.42 -5.03 -7.73
C LEU A 243 2.72 -5.17 -6.94
N ALA A 244 2.85 -6.22 -6.14
CA ALA A 244 3.99 -6.43 -5.25
C ALA A 244 5.22 -6.98 -5.95
N ARG A 245 5.00 -7.79 -6.98
CA ARG A 245 6.06 -8.38 -7.81
C ARG A 245 5.53 -8.71 -9.19
N LYS A 246 6.45 -8.90 -10.14
CA LYS A 246 6.10 -9.51 -11.43
C LYS A 246 5.76 -10.99 -11.21
N ALA A 247 4.92 -11.55 -12.06
CA ALA A 247 4.73 -12.99 -12.12
C ALA A 247 6.03 -13.67 -12.60
N TYR A 248 6.34 -14.82 -12.02
CA TYR A 248 7.48 -15.64 -12.44
C TYR A 248 7.22 -16.27 -13.80
N GLY A 249 8.27 -16.33 -14.60
CA GLY A 249 8.20 -16.82 -15.96
C GLY A 249 9.54 -16.62 -16.65
N LYS A 250 9.79 -17.40 -17.70
CA LYS A 250 11.07 -17.39 -18.40
C LYS A 250 11.42 -16.01 -18.98
N ASP A 251 10.42 -15.31 -19.51
CA ASP A 251 10.59 -14.00 -20.15
C ASP A 251 10.49 -12.83 -19.16
N THR A 252 10.03 -13.08 -17.92
CA THR A 252 9.82 -12.06 -16.88
C THR A 252 10.84 -12.17 -15.75
N MET A 253 10.64 -13.12 -14.84
CA MET A 253 11.53 -13.40 -13.72
C MET A 253 11.80 -14.91 -13.69
N PRO A 254 12.89 -15.37 -14.32
CA PRO A 254 13.22 -16.79 -14.38
C PRO A 254 13.68 -17.30 -13.00
N VAL A 255 13.32 -18.54 -12.70
CA VAL A 255 13.83 -19.28 -11.53
C VAL A 255 15.01 -20.15 -11.97
N GLU A 256 16.08 -20.20 -11.18
CA GLU A 256 17.29 -20.96 -11.54
C GLU A 256 17.09 -22.48 -11.46
N SER A 257 16.24 -22.95 -10.54
CA SER A 257 16.09 -24.37 -10.22
C SER A 257 15.32 -25.18 -11.27
N PHE A 258 14.26 -24.60 -11.86
CA PHE A 258 13.41 -25.26 -12.85
C PHE A 258 12.65 -24.22 -13.69
N GLN A 259 12.08 -24.65 -14.83
CA GLN A 259 11.30 -23.77 -15.70
C GLN A 259 9.92 -23.52 -15.09
N TYR A 260 9.86 -22.55 -14.18
CA TYR A 260 8.64 -22.15 -13.53
C TYR A 260 7.88 -21.10 -14.34
N GLU A 261 6.63 -21.40 -14.68
CA GLU A 261 5.70 -20.48 -15.33
C GLU A 261 4.48 -20.30 -14.42
N GLU A 262 4.34 -19.12 -13.81
CA GLU A 262 3.25 -18.84 -12.88
C GLU A 262 1.91 -18.60 -13.59
N ILE A 263 1.96 -17.91 -14.74
CA ILE A 263 0.80 -17.62 -15.58
C ILE A 263 0.97 -18.39 -16.90
N PRO A 264 0.08 -19.34 -17.23
CA PRO A 264 0.16 -20.06 -18.49
C PRO A 264 0.07 -19.12 -19.70
N ALA A 265 0.89 -19.39 -20.72
CA ALA A 265 0.88 -18.61 -21.96
C ALA A 265 -0.48 -18.73 -22.68
N GLY A 266 -1.07 -17.59 -23.04
CA GLY A 266 -2.32 -17.51 -23.80
C GLY A 266 -3.60 -17.42 -22.95
N GLU A 267 -3.49 -17.48 -21.62
CA GLU A 267 -4.59 -17.18 -20.72
C GLU A 267 -4.58 -15.69 -20.33
N TYR A 268 -5.76 -15.08 -20.23
CA TYR A 268 -5.88 -13.72 -19.69
C TYR A 268 -5.69 -13.82 -18.18
N PRO A 269 -4.66 -13.19 -17.61
CA PRO A 269 -4.39 -13.34 -16.19
C PRO A 269 -5.50 -12.69 -15.38
N SER A 270 -6.05 -13.44 -14.43
CA SER A 270 -6.99 -12.89 -13.45
C SER A 270 -6.24 -12.01 -12.46
N THR A 271 -6.92 -11.02 -11.88
CA THR A 271 -6.40 -10.24 -10.75
C THR A 271 -5.95 -11.15 -9.61
N LYS A 272 -6.55 -12.34 -9.44
CA LYS A 272 -6.18 -13.32 -8.41
C LYS A 272 -4.84 -14.02 -8.65
N ASP A 273 -4.33 -14.01 -9.88
CA ASP A 273 -3.08 -14.69 -10.22
C ASP A 273 -1.85 -13.84 -9.84
N PHE A 274 -2.07 -12.59 -9.45
CA PHE A 274 -1.03 -11.66 -9.04
C PHE A 274 -0.98 -11.46 -7.52
N CYS A 275 0.23 -11.21 -7.01
CA CYS A 275 0.43 -10.80 -5.63
C CYS A 275 0.30 -9.28 -5.50
N TRP A 276 -0.71 -8.81 -4.77
CA TRP A 276 -0.96 -7.40 -4.50
C TRP A 276 -0.56 -7.04 -3.07
N HIS A 277 -0.08 -5.81 -2.86
CA HIS A 277 0.13 -5.24 -1.54
C HIS A 277 -0.68 -3.97 -1.35
N ASN A 278 -0.89 -3.61 -0.08
CA ASN A 278 -1.62 -2.42 0.30
C ASN A 278 -0.92 -1.15 -0.22
N SER A 279 -1.69 -0.25 -0.87
CA SER A 279 -1.20 1.03 -1.37
C SER A 279 -0.81 2.01 -0.26
N ALA A 280 -1.20 1.75 1.00
CA ALA A 280 -0.76 2.54 2.14
C ALA A 280 0.76 2.49 2.33
N TYR A 281 1.41 1.36 1.97
CA TYR A 281 2.88 1.28 1.93
C TYR A 281 3.47 2.18 0.85
N ALA A 282 2.83 2.28 -0.30
CA ALA A 282 3.29 3.12 -1.41
C ALA A 282 3.14 4.62 -1.06
N LEU A 283 2.05 5.01 -0.39
CA LEU A 283 1.92 6.35 0.18
C LEU A 283 2.98 6.60 1.27
N GLY A 284 3.28 5.58 2.09
CA GLY A 284 4.37 5.61 3.07
C GLY A 284 5.73 5.90 2.43
N ALA A 285 6.01 5.34 1.26
CA ALA A 285 7.22 5.62 0.49
C ALA A 285 7.25 7.09 0.00
N CYS A 286 6.11 7.63 -0.49
CA CYS A 286 6.03 9.06 -0.83
C CYS A 286 6.29 9.97 0.38
N LEU A 287 5.75 9.63 1.55
CA LEU A 287 5.91 10.40 2.79
C LEU A 287 7.37 10.42 3.27
N THR A 288 8.01 9.27 3.27
CA THR A 288 9.40 9.14 3.70
C THR A 288 10.36 9.84 2.73
N ASN A 289 10.11 9.76 1.44
CA ASN A 289 10.85 10.49 0.42
C ASN A 289 10.69 12.02 0.57
N ALA A 290 9.45 12.51 0.77
CA ALA A 290 9.20 13.93 1.02
C ALA A 290 9.94 14.43 2.28
N PHE A 291 9.94 13.63 3.35
CA PHE A 291 10.68 13.95 4.57
C PHE A 291 12.20 13.94 4.36
N ALA A 292 12.73 12.98 3.60
CA ALA A 292 14.16 12.90 3.31
C ALA A 292 14.64 14.11 2.50
N GLN A 293 13.86 14.54 1.51
CA GLN A 293 14.21 15.67 0.64
C GLN A 293 14.01 17.04 1.30
N TYR A 294 12.88 17.24 2.00
CA TYR A 294 12.45 18.57 2.44
C TYR A 294 12.36 18.73 3.97
N GLY A 295 12.47 17.64 4.73
CA GLY A 295 12.24 17.64 6.18
C GLY A 295 10.76 17.73 6.59
N TRP A 296 9.84 17.76 5.62
CA TRP A 296 8.40 17.87 5.79
C TRP A 296 7.64 16.95 4.82
N CYS A 297 6.47 16.49 5.24
CA CYS A 297 5.63 15.57 4.47
C CYS A 297 4.50 16.28 3.71
N THR A 298 4.73 17.49 3.21
CA THR A 298 3.71 18.29 2.49
C THR A 298 3.71 18.07 0.97
N ALA A 299 4.84 17.63 0.41
CA ALA A 299 5.03 17.33 -1.01
C ALA A 299 4.81 15.84 -1.28
N ILE A 300 3.54 15.40 -1.21
CA ILE A 300 3.16 13.98 -1.28
C ILE A 300 2.08 13.70 -2.34
N ARG A 301 1.75 14.70 -3.17
CA ARG A 301 0.67 14.61 -4.15
C ARG A 301 1.02 15.30 -5.46
N GLY A 302 0.37 14.89 -6.53
CA GLY A 302 0.64 15.33 -7.89
C GLY A 302 1.90 14.70 -8.47
N SER A 303 1.98 14.64 -9.81
CA SER A 303 3.08 14.01 -10.54
C SER A 303 4.42 14.70 -10.27
N GLU A 304 4.42 16.03 -10.27
CA GLU A 304 5.59 16.87 -9.99
C GLU A 304 5.68 17.35 -8.53
N GLY A 305 4.65 17.06 -7.73
CA GLY A 305 4.53 17.49 -6.33
C GLY A 305 4.91 16.43 -5.29
N GLY A 306 5.58 15.36 -5.72
CA GLY A 306 6.09 14.28 -4.85
C GLY A 306 5.12 13.11 -4.62
N GLY A 307 3.94 13.12 -5.24
CA GLY A 307 2.96 12.02 -5.17
C GLY A 307 3.19 10.89 -6.18
N LYS A 308 4.30 10.92 -6.91
CA LYS A 308 4.66 9.93 -7.92
C LYS A 308 5.35 8.74 -7.28
N ILE A 309 4.90 7.55 -7.65
CA ILE A 309 5.48 6.26 -7.28
C ILE A 309 6.11 5.68 -8.54
N ASP A 310 7.44 5.69 -8.56
CA ASP A 310 8.23 5.17 -9.67
C ASP A 310 8.54 3.68 -9.49
N ASN A 311 8.98 3.04 -10.59
CA ASN A 311 9.50 1.67 -10.62
C ASN A 311 8.52 0.60 -10.14
N LEU A 312 7.22 0.79 -10.37
CA LEU A 312 6.26 -0.27 -10.08
C LEU A 312 6.50 -1.49 -10.98
N PRO A 313 6.30 -2.72 -10.44
CA PRO A 313 6.36 -3.93 -11.26
C PRO A 313 5.35 -3.82 -12.41
N VAL A 314 5.82 -4.14 -13.61
CA VAL A 314 4.98 -4.21 -14.81
C VAL A 314 5.10 -5.60 -15.40
N HIS A 315 3.95 -6.21 -15.64
CA HIS A 315 3.83 -7.49 -16.33
C HIS A 315 3.22 -7.27 -17.71
N THR A 316 3.76 -7.93 -18.73
CA THR A 316 3.25 -7.87 -20.09
C THR A 316 2.89 -9.25 -20.55
N TYR A 317 1.74 -9.39 -21.21
CA TYR A 317 1.27 -10.65 -21.74
C TYR A 317 0.83 -10.48 -23.20
N ILE A 318 0.79 -11.58 -23.95
CA ILE A 318 0.32 -11.57 -25.34
C ILE A 318 -1.16 -11.90 -25.31
N GLY A 319 -1.99 -10.94 -25.75
CA GLY A 319 -3.43 -11.09 -25.85
C GLY A 319 -3.84 -12.11 -26.90
N LYS A 320 -5.13 -12.48 -26.91
CA LYS A 320 -5.68 -13.45 -27.88
C LYS A 320 -5.55 -12.98 -29.33
N ASP A 321 -5.49 -11.68 -29.54
CA ASP A 321 -5.34 -11.05 -30.86
C ASP A 321 -3.86 -11.00 -31.32
N GLY A 322 -2.92 -11.45 -30.48
CA GLY A 322 -1.48 -11.48 -30.76
C GLY A 322 -0.75 -10.19 -30.37
N ASP A 323 -1.47 -9.17 -29.91
CA ASP A 323 -0.89 -7.91 -29.44
C ASP A 323 -0.33 -8.04 -28.03
N GLN A 324 0.78 -7.34 -27.77
CA GLN A 324 1.38 -7.27 -26.44
C GLN A 324 0.65 -6.24 -25.60
N GLU A 325 0.03 -6.71 -24.51
CA GLU A 325 -0.68 -5.87 -23.56
C GLU A 325 0.07 -5.78 -22.23
N VAL A 326 -0.10 -4.64 -21.58
CA VAL A 326 0.51 -4.34 -20.29
C VAL A 326 -0.55 -4.46 -19.19
N VAL A 327 -0.28 -5.29 -18.19
CA VAL A 327 -1.11 -5.36 -16.98
C VAL A 327 -0.89 -4.09 -16.17
N CYS A 328 -2.00 -3.50 -15.70
CA CYS A 328 -1.97 -2.30 -14.89
C CYS A 328 -1.17 -2.57 -13.59
N PRO A 329 -0.24 -1.68 -13.19
CA PRO A 329 0.53 -1.85 -11.94
C PRO A 329 -0.31 -1.79 -10.66
N SER A 330 -1.58 -1.43 -10.76
CA SER A 330 -2.56 -1.48 -9.69
C SER A 330 -3.76 -2.32 -10.10
N GLU A 331 -4.53 -2.85 -9.15
CA GLU A 331 -5.64 -3.77 -9.44
C GLU A 331 -6.68 -3.18 -10.41
N VAL A 332 -6.88 -1.85 -10.40
CA VAL A 332 -7.90 -1.19 -11.24
C VAL A 332 -7.32 0.05 -11.92
N LEU A 333 -7.58 0.19 -13.22
CA LEU A 333 -7.28 1.42 -13.93
C LEU A 333 -8.21 2.55 -13.46
N MET A 334 -7.64 3.52 -12.75
CA MET A 334 -8.37 4.70 -12.28
C MET A 334 -8.45 5.78 -13.37
N THR A 335 -9.67 6.18 -13.74
CA THR A 335 -9.87 7.35 -14.62
C THR A 335 -9.92 8.63 -13.80
N GLU A 336 -9.63 9.78 -14.41
CA GLU A 336 -9.67 11.08 -13.73
C GLU A 336 -11.04 11.37 -13.08
N ARG A 337 -12.13 11.05 -13.79
CA ARG A 337 -13.49 11.18 -13.25
C ARG A 337 -13.65 10.35 -11.97
N ARG A 338 -13.20 9.09 -11.99
CA ARG A 338 -13.30 8.19 -10.84
C ARG A 338 -12.42 8.63 -9.68
N SER A 339 -11.20 9.06 -9.96
CA SER A 339 -10.31 9.65 -8.97
C SER A 339 -11.01 10.81 -8.26
N THR A 340 -11.60 11.74 -9.03
CA THR A 340 -12.31 12.90 -8.48
C THR A 340 -13.55 12.51 -7.66
N GLU A 341 -14.32 11.50 -8.09
CA GLU A 341 -15.45 10.97 -7.31
C GLU A 341 -14.98 10.37 -5.97
N LEU A 342 -13.89 9.61 -5.98
CA LEU A 342 -13.29 9.01 -4.78
C LEU A 342 -12.69 10.05 -3.84
N ASP A 343 -12.01 11.07 -4.37
CA ASP A 343 -11.45 12.19 -3.61
C ASP A 343 -12.57 12.90 -2.82
N LYS A 344 -13.70 13.21 -3.45
CA LYS A 344 -14.88 13.79 -2.77
C LYS A 344 -15.45 12.88 -1.68
N LEU A 345 -15.31 11.57 -1.84
CA LEU A 345 -15.74 10.57 -0.88
C LEU A 345 -14.73 10.33 0.25
N GLY A 346 -13.61 11.07 0.28
CA GLY A 346 -12.60 11.00 1.34
C GLY A 346 -11.66 9.81 1.19
N PHE A 347 -11.50 9.32 -0.04
CA PHE A 347 -10.51 8.30 -0.37
C PHE A 347 -9.33 8.92 -1.11
N MET A 348 -8.18 8.26 -1.04
CA MET A 348 -6.97 8.67 -1.74
C MET A 348 -6.65 7.67 -2.88
N PRO A 349 -7.17 7.91 -4.09
CA PRO A 349 -6.97 7.05 -5.24
C PRO A 349 -5.55 7.15 -5.81
N LEU A 350 -4.96 6.01 -6.11
CA LEU A 350 -3.75 5.89 -6.89
C LEU A 350 -4.14 5.77 -8.37
N SER A 351 -3.69 6.74 -9.17
CA SER A 351 -3.97 6.77 -10.61
C SER A 351 -2.75 6.33 -11.40
N ASN A 352 -2.91 5.32 -12.25
CA ASN A 352 -1.85 4.82 -13.11
C ASN A 352 -1.81 5.60 -14.40
N PHE A 353 -0.60 5.87 -14.89
CA PHE A 353 -0.42 6.40 -16.22
C PHE A 353 -0.44 5.26 -17.23
N LYS A 354 -1.22 5.44 -18.30
CA LYS A 354 -1.31 4.44 -19.36
C LYS A 354 0.05 4.30 -20.04
N ASP A 355 0.47 3.06 -20.25
CA ASP A 355 1.73 2.68 -20.93
C ASP A 355 3.01 3.14 -20.20
N GLU A 356 2.90 3.58 -18.94
CA GLU A 356 4.00 4.06 -18.11
C GLU A 356 4.20 3.18 -16.87
N ARG A 357 5.40 3.22 -16.29
CA ARG A 357 5.77 2.41 -15.11
C ARG A 357 5.63 3.16 -13.78
N PHE A 358 4.79 4.19 -13.75
CA PHE A 358 4.57 4.99 -12.56
C PHE A 358 3.08 5.27 -12.33
N SER A 359 2.76 5.49 -11.06
CA SER A 359 1.42 5.86 -10.61
C SER A 359 1.50 7.07 -9.71
N VAL A 360 0.42 7.83 -9.62
CA VAL A 360 0.40 9.13 -8.95
C VAL A 360 -0.80 9.24 -8.03
N PHE A 361 -0.55 9.66 -6.79
CA PHE A 361 -1.59 10.20 -5.93
C PHE A 361 -1.83 11.66 -6.30
N PHE A 362 -2.93 11.96 -6.99
CA PHE A 362 -3.27 13.35 -7.34
C PHE A 362 -3.92 14.09 -6.17
N GLY A 363 -4.76 13.38 -5.40
CA GLY A 363 -5.47 13.88 -4.24
C GLY A 363 -4.62 13.95 -2.98
N GLY A 364 -5.23 14.47 -1.92
CA GLY A 364 -4.65 14.60 -0.59
C GLY A 364 -5.69 14.49 0.51
N GLU A 365 -6.86 13.91 0.21
CA GLU A 365 -8.04 13.95 1.08
C GLU A 365 -7.96 12.87 2.17
N THR A 366 -8.52 13.19 3.32
CA THR A 366 -8.74 12.25 4.42
C THR A 366 -10.16 11.72 4.36
N VAL A 367 -10.48 10.76 5.23
CA VAL A 367 -11.83 10.21 5.31
C VAL A 367 -12.86 11.25 5.77
N GLN A 368 -12.44 12.32 6.43
CA GLN A 368 -13.34 13.36 6.94
C GLN A 368 -14.15 14.02 5.82
N GLN A 369 -15.46 14.15 6.06
CA GLN A 369 -16.32 15.04 5.30
C GLN A 369 -16.26 16.43 5.92
N ALA A 370 -15.50 17.35 5.31
CA ALA A 370 -15.39 18.73 5.78
C ALA A 370 -16.78 19.39 5.95
N PRO A 371 -17.10 19.93 7.14
CA PRO A 371 -18.35 20.63 7.35
C PRO A 371 -18.42 21.89 6.48
N ARG A 372 -19.62 22.18 5.98
CA ARG A 372 -19.92 23.45 5.31
C ARG A 372 -20.59 24.39 6.31
N PHE A 373 -20.09 25.61 6.36
CA PHE A 373 -20.61 26.69 7.19
C PHE A 373 -21.23 27.76 6.30
N ASP A 374 -22.03 28.64 6.91
CA ASP A 374 -22.59 29.81 6.21
C ASP A 374 -21.49 30.81 5.81
N ASP A 375 -20.43 30.87 6.61
CA ASP A 375 -19.23 31.65 6.29
C ASP A 375 -18.32 30.87 5.33
N GLU A 376 -17.96 31.53 4.23
CA GLU A 376 -17.10 30.97 3.18
C GLU A 376 -15.69 30.73 3.72
N GLU A 377 -15.14 31.64 4.52
CA GLU A 377 -13.79 31.50 5.09
C GLU A 377 -13.73 30.31 6.06
N ALA A 378 -14.75 30.13 6.91
CA ALA A 378 -14.85 28.97 7.78
C ALA A 378 -14.94 27.65 7.00
N SER A 379 -15.67 27.64 5.87
CA SER A 379 -15.78 26.46 4.99
C SER A 379 -14.46 26.14 4.30
N GLU A 380 -13.70 27.15 3.85
CA GLU A 380 -12.37 26.96 3.28
C GLU A 380 -11.39 26.38 4.32
N ASN A 381 -11.40 26.91 5.54
CA ASN A 381 -10.55 26.42 6.63
C ASN A 381 -10.87 24.95 7.00
N ALA A 382 -12.16 24.58 6.97
CA ALA A 382 -12.59 23.21 7.20
C ALA A 382 -12.08 22.25 6.12
N GLN A 383 -12.11 22.68 4.84
CA GLN A 383 -11.58 21.88 3.73
C GLN A 383 -10.06 21.71 3.82
N ILE A 384 -9.31 22.76 4.17
CA ILE A 384 -7.86 22.68 4.38
C ILE A 384 -7.56 21.69 5.51
N SER A 385 -8.35 21.70 6.58
CA SER A 385 -8.15 20.83 7.75
C SER A 385 -8.48 19.36 7.50
N ALA A 386 -9.21 19.04 6.43
CA ALA A 386 -9.55 17.68 6.02
C ALA A 386 -8.52 17.05 5.05
N ARG A 387 -7.43 17.76 4.73
CA ARG A 387 -6.40 17.27 3.79
C ARG A 387 -5.13 16.83 4.50
N LEU A 388 -4.65 15.65 4.13
CA LEU A 388 -3.49 14.98 4.70
C LEU A 388 -2.21 15.83 4.67
N PRO A 389 -1.81 16.50 3.56
CA PRO A 389 -0.57 17.28 3.54
C PRO A 389 -0.53 18.36 4.63
N TYR A 390 -1.67 19.01 4.89
CA TYR A 390 -1.77 20.07 5.90
C TYR A 390 -1.87 19.49 7.31
N ILE A 391 -2.57 18.37 7.49
CA ILE A 391 -2.59 17.64 8.78
C ILE A 391 -1.19 17.17 9.16
N LEU A 392 -0.39 16.69 8.21
CA LEU A 392 0.99 16.28 8.48
C LEU A 392 1.85 17.47 8.90
N ALA A 393 1.68 18.64 8.26
CA ALA A 393 2.38 19.86 8.64
C ALA A 393 2.00 20.32 10.05
N THR A 394 0.70 20.38 10.37
CA THR A 394 0.22 20.81 11.70
C THR A 394 0.61 19.79 12.78
N SER A 395 0.52 18.49 12.47
CA SER A 395 0.94 17.40 13.36
C SER A 395 2.41 17.51 13.72
N ARG A 396 3.27 17.77 12.74
CA ARG A 396 4.70 17.94 12.97
C ARG A 396 5.01 19.18 13.80
N VAL A 397 4.27 20.28 13.61
CA VAL A 397 4.37 21.47 14.48
C VAL A 397 3.94 21.12 15.91
N ALA A 398 2.85 20.36 16.10
CA ALA A 398 2.43 19.91 17.42
C ALA A 398 3.49 19.06 18.12
N HIS A 399 4.15 18.14 17.38
CA HIS A 399 5.28 17.36 17.89
C HIS A 399 6.44 18.27 18.35
N TYR A 400 6.83 19.24 17.53
CA TYR A 400 7.89 20.18 17.91
C TYR A 400 7.52 21.05 19.11
N LEU A 401 6.32 21.63 19.13
CA LEU A 401 5.85 22.46 20.24
C LEU A 401 5.85 21.67 21.56
N LYS A 402 5.41 20.41 21.54
CA LYS A 402 5.44 19.54 22.71
C LYS A 402 6.88 19.32 23.23
N VAL A 403 7.83 19.09 22.33
CA VAL A 403 9.25 18.88 22.68
C VAL A 403 9.90 20.18 23.17
N ILE A 404 9.60 21.32 22.56
CA ILE A 404 10.14 22.64 22.92
C ILE A 404 9.58 23.12 24.27
N ALA A 405 8.28 22.91 24.52
CA ALA A 405 7.62 23.36 25.74
C ALA A 405 8.08 22.58 26.98
N ARG A 406 8.45 21.31 26.85
CA ARG A 406 8.86 20.45 27.98
C ARG A 406 9.99 21.04 28.82
N PRO A 407 11.14 21.47 28.26
CA PRO A 407 12.20 22.14 29.02
C PRO A 407 11.83 23.54 29.54
N MET A 408 10.73 24.14 29.08
CA MET A 408 10.28 25.45 29.58
C MET A 408 9.53 25.32 30.91
N ILE A 409 8.95 24.15 31.20
CA ILE A 409 8.26 23.87 32.45
C ILE A 409 9.25 24.00 33.62
N GLY A 410 8.94 24.88 34.58
CA GLY A 410 9.77 25.15 35.75
C GLY A 410 10.76 26.31 35.60
N LYS A 411 10.84 26.96 34.42
CA LYS A 411 11.58 28.21 34.25
C LYS A 411 10.72 29.42 34.66
N ASN A 412 11.36 30.45 35.18
CA ASN A 412 10.71 31.74 35.50
C ASN A 412 10.56 32.58 34.22
N ILE A 413 9.60 32.23 33.37
CA ILE A 413 9.36 32.88 32.08
C ILE A 413 7.96 33.48 32.08
N GLU A 414 7.84 34.72 31.59
CA GLU A 414 6.55 35.39 31.43
C GLU A 414 5.88 35.03 30.10
N THR A 415 4.55 35.20 30.03
CA THR A 415 3.74 34.90 28.83
C THR A 415 4.31 35.52 27.54
N ALA A 416 4.72 36.78 27.59
CA ALA A 416 5.25 37.51 26.44
C ALA A 416 6.59 36.93 25.94
N GLU A 417 7.39 36.37 26.85
CA GLU A 417 8.65 35.72 26.49
C GLU A 417 8.41 34.35 25.85
N ILE A 418 7.45 33.56 26.36
CA ILE A 418 7.03 32.30 25.73
C ILE A 418 6.52 32.57 24.31
N GLU A 419 5.63 33.56 24.14
CA GLU A 419 5.09 33.92 22.83
C GLU A 419 6.20 34.34 21.86
N ARG A 420 7.12 35.22 22.29
CA ARG A 420 8.25 35.66 21.47
C ARG A 420 9.13 34.51 21.02
N ASP A 421 9.47 33.59 21.92
CA ASP A 421 10.38 32.49 21.64
C ASP A 421 9.74 31.45 20.70
N LEU A 422 8.46 31.11 20.92
CA LEU A 422 7.69 30.24 20.03
C LEU A 422 7.47 30.89 18.65
N GLN A 423 7.13 32.19 18.61
CA GLN A 423 6.97 32.94 17.37
C GLN A 423 8.28 32.99 16.58
N LYS A 424 9.41 33.27 17.23
CA LYS A 424 10.73 33.27 16.59
C LYS A 424 11.07 31.89 15.99
N TRP A 425 10.72 30.82 16.70
CA TRP A 425 10.93 29.45 16.21
C TRP A 425 10.09 29.14 14.97
N ILE A 426 8.78 29.39 14.99
CA ILE A 426 7.90 29.04 13.86
C ILE A 426 8.22 29.86 12.60
N MET A 427 8.67 31.11 12.77
CA MET A 427 9.09 31.96 11.66
C MET A 427 10.29 31.40 10.87
N GLY A 428 11.06 30.45 11.43
CA GLY A 428 12.09 29.72 10.68
C GLY A 428 11.54 28.82 9.56
N TYR A 429 10.26 28.42 9.66
CA TYR A 429 9.55 27.59 8.70
C TYR A 429 8.56 28.36 7.83
N VAL A 430 8.56 29.69 7.95
CA VAL A 430 7.72 30.58 7.13
C VAL A 430 8.51 31.06 5.91
N ASN A 431 7.89 30.99 4.74
CA ASN A 431 8.40 31.56 3.51
C ASN A 431 7.40 32.59 2.99
N THR A 432 7.80 33.86 2.93
CA THR A 432 6.97 34.96 2.43
C THR A 432 7.19 35.26 0.95
N ASN A 433 8.16 34.60 0.30
CA ASN A 433 8.45 34.83 -1.10
C ASN A 433 7.45 34.08 -2.00
N GLU A 434 6.53 34.81 -2.61
CA GLU A 434 5.53 34.26 -3.53
C GLU A 434 6.13 33.66 -4.80
N LYS A 435 7.33 34.10 -5.21
CA LYS A 435 8.01 33.56 -6.40
C LYS A 435 8.90 32.36 -6.09
N SER A 436 8.84 31.83 -4.87
CA SER A 436 9.56 30.61 -4.50
C SER A 436 9.07 29.41 -5.32
N GLY A 437 10.01 28.60 -5.79
CA GLY A 437 9.71 27.33 -6.47
C GLY A 437 9.19 26.27 -5.51
N HIS A 438 8.75 25.13 -6.06
CA HIS A 438 8.14 24.03 -5.30
C HIS A 438 8.99 23.56 -4.12
N ALA A 439 10.28 23.26 -4.35
CA ALA A 439 11.19 22.79 -3.30
C ALA A 439 11.31 23.76 -2.11
N ALA A 440 11.46 25.06 -2.37
CA ALA A 440 11.57 26.07 -1.32
C ALA A 440 10.26 26.26 -0.52
N ARG A 441 9.11 25.93 -1.11
CA ARG A 441 7.81 25.89 -0.41
C ARG A 441 7.61 24.59 0.36
N ALA A 442 8.20 23.48 -0.09
CA ALA A 442 8.16 22.21 0.62
C ALA A 442 9.04 22.22 1.88
N GLU A 443 10.24 22.79 1.82
CA GLU A 443 11.14 22.97 2.98
C GLU A 443 10.57 23.90 4.05
N ARG A 444 9.77 24.90 3.62
CA ARG A 444 9.13 25.90 4.47
C ARG A 444 7.63 25.95 4.16
N PRO A 445 6.84 25.03 4.73
CA PRO A 445 5.47 24.77 4.30
C PRO A 445 4.48 25.90 4.60
N PHE A 446 4.83 26.85 5.47
CA PHE A 446 3.94 27.92 5.89
C PHE A 446 4.20 29.21 5.11
N ARG A 447 3.13 29.84 4.61
CA ARG A 447 3.15 31.20 4.06
C ARG A 447 3.15 32.24 5.18
N ASN A 448 2.42 31.97 6.26
CA ASN A 448 2.35 32.82 7.44
C ASN A 448 2.09 31.96 8.70
N ALA A 449 2.53 32.45 9.86
CA ALA A 449 2.28 31.79 11.13
C ALA A 449 2.19 32.81 12.27
N LYS A 450 1.25 32.60 13.20
CA LYS A 450 1.08 33.41 14.40
C LYS A 450 0.82 32.51 15.60
N ILE A 451 1.60 32.66 16.65
CA ILE A 451 1.40 31.99 17.94
C ILE A 451 0.98 33.03 18.96
N MET A 452 -0.10 32.77 19.69
CA MET A 452 -0.57 33.59 20.80
C MET A 452 -0.53 32.76 22.06
N VAL A 453 -0.03 33.32 23.16
CA VAL A 453 0.04 32.62 24.45
C VAL A 453 -0.78 33.39 25.47
N GLU A 454 -1.72 32.72 26.12
CA GLU A 454 -2.58 33.32 27.13
C GLU A 454 -2.53 32.52 28.44
N PRO A 455 -2.54 33.17 29.61
CA PRO A 455 -2.64 32.46 30.89
C PRO A 455 -4.02 31.82 31.04
N VAL A 456 -4.07 30.59 31.54
CA VAL A 456 -5.33 29.89 31.79
C VAL A 456 -6.01 30.49 33.03
N PRO A 457 -7.22 31.05 32.92
CA PRO A 457 -7.92 31.63 34.06
C PRO A 457 -8.09 30.62 35.20
N GLY A 458 -7.71 31.00 36.42
CA GLY A 458 -7.84 30.15 37.60
C GLY A 458 -6.72 29.13 37.82
N GLN A 459 -5.72 29.05 36.93
CA GLN A 459 -4.58 28.14 37.08
C GLN A 459 -3.25 28.93 37.00
N ALA A 460 -2.65 29.20 38.15
CA ALA A 460 -1.38 29.93 38.21
C ALA A 460 -0.25 29.13 37.55
N GLY A 461 0.46 29.76 36.60
CA GLY A 461 1.56 29.12 35.86
C GLY A 461 1.13 28.21 34.71
N ALA A 462 -0.17 28.08 34.43
CA ALA A 462 -0.68 27.39 33.26
C ALA A 462 -0.91 28.38 32.11
N TYR A 463 -0.44 28.03 30.93
CA TYR A 463 -0.56 28.83 29.71
C TYR A 463 -1.17 27.98 28.59
N GLN A 464 -1.98 28.61 27.75
CA GLN A 464 -2.53 28.03 26.54
C GLN A 464 -1.91 28.75 25.34
N ALA A 465 -1.32 27.98 24.43
CA ALA A 465 -0.80 28.49 23.18
C ALA A 465 -1.77 28.16 22.03
N VAL A 466 -2.15 29.15 21.24
CA VAL A 466 -2.93 28.98 20.02
C VAL A 466 -2.05 29.33 18.83
N ALA A 467 -1.79 28.36 17.97
CA ALA A 467 -0.97 28.52 16.77
C ALA A 467 -1.84 28.56 15.51
N TYR A 468 -1.88 29.72 14.84
CA TYR A 468 -2.47 29.89 13.52
C TYR A 468 -1.38 29.64 12.47
N LEU A 469 -1.60 28.66 11.62
CA LEU A 469 -0.65 28.23 10.59
C LEU A 469 -1.33 28.33 9.24
N GLN A 470 -0.81 29.19 8.36
CA GLN A 470 -1.31 29.36 7.00
C GLN A 470 -0.37 28.62 6.03
N PRO A 471 -0.76 27.47 5.47
CA PRO A 471 0.08 26.73 4.53
C PRO A 471 0.08 27.36 3.13
N TRP A 472 1.02 26.94 2.30
CA TRP A 472 0.93 27.16 0.85
C TRP A 472 -0.15 26.28 0.24
N LEU A 473 -1.17 26.91 -0.34
CA LEU A 473 -2.24 26.19 -1.03
C LEU A 473 -1.72 25.56 -2.32
N GLN A 474 -2.00 24.27 -2.49
CA GLN A 474 -1.74 23.51 -3.70
C GLN A 474 -2.96 23.56 -4.64
N MET A 475 -2.72 23.42 -5.94
CA MET A 475 -3.80 23.43 -6.94
C MET A 475 -4.62 22.13 -6.84
N GLU A 476 -5.95 22.24 -6.74
CA GLU A 476 -6.85 21.09 -6.61
C GLU A 476 -7.52 20.73 -7.94
N SER A 477 -8.13 21.71 -8.60
CA SER A 477 -8.84 21.50 -9.85
C SER A 477 -8.83 22.77 -10.70
N LEU A 478 -8.97 22.60 -12.01
CA LEU A 478 -9.06 23.68 -12.97
C LEU A 478 -10.22 23.38 -13.94
N THR A 479 -11.30 24.17 -13.86
CA THR A 479 -12.39 24.10 -14.83
C THR A 479 -12.15 25.13 -15.93
N ALA A 480 -11.75 24.68 -17.11
CA ALA A 480 -11.56 25.55 -18.27
C ALA A 480 -12.83 25.60 -19.13
N SER A 481 -13.33 26.81 -19.43
CA SER A 481 -14.36 27.02 -20.46
C SER A 481 -13.74 27.71 -21.67
N LEU A 482 -13.65 27.02 -22.80
CA LEU A 482 -13.17 27.62 -24.04
C LEU A 482 -14.31 28.35 -24.75
N ARG A 483 -14.08 29.61 -25.13
CA ARG A 483 -15.03 30.43 -25.89
C ARG A 483 -14.34 30.99 -27.12
N THR A 484 -14.85 30.64 -28.30
CA THR A 484 -14.40 31.26 -29.55
C THR A 484 -15.10 32.60 -29.70
N VAL A 485 -14.34 33.68 -29.68
CA VAL A 485 -14.87 35.05 -29.78
C VAL A 485 -14.27 35.77 -30.97
N ALA A 486 -15.08 36.54 -31.69
CA ALA A 486 -14.63 37.34 -32.84
C ALA A 486 -13.76 38.54 -32.42
N ARG A 487 -13.91 39.00 -31.17
CA ARG A 487 -13.03 39.96 -30.50
C ARG A 487 -12.84 39.50 -29.07
N ILE A 488 -11.61 39.51 -28.59
CA ILE A 488 -11.29 39.19 -27.20
C ILE A 488 -11.98 40.26 -26.33
N PRO A 489 -12.83 39.88 -25.36
CA PRO A 489 -13.43 40.84 -24.45
C PRO A 489 -12.33 41.53 -23.66
N GLU A 490 -12.33 42.87 -23.63
CA GLU A 490 -11.50 43.62 -22.69
C GLU A 490 -12.10 43.39 -21.30
N GLY A 491 -11.30 42.80 -20.41
CA GLY A 491 -11.76 42.32 -19.10
C GLY A 491 -12.47 43.40 -18.28
N SER A 492 -13.57 43.03 -17.63
CA SER A 492 -14.31 43.84 -16.66
C SER A 492 -13.60 43.92 -15.32
#